data_AF-A0A834N0S7-F1
#
_entry.id   AF-A0A834N0S7-F1
#
_cell.length_a   1.000
_cell.length_b   1.000
_cell.length_c   1.000
_cell.angle_alpha   90.00
_cell.angle_beta   90.00
_cell.angle_gamma   90.00
#
_symmetry.space_group_name_H-M   'P 1'
#
loop_
_entity.id
_entity.type
_entity.pdbx_description
1 polymer ?
#
loop_
_entity_poly.entity_id
_entity_poly.type
_entity_poly.pdbx_seq_one_letter_code
_entity_poly.pdbx_strand_id
1 'polypeptide(L)'
;MKSEEKNETVKKDQSNFLRNWYVWIISMIGLSSLFLLVTFWCTNIFQDTILSSLIIQKGTTSFDFWERPPVKLIYKFYIFNYTNVEDFESGKANKLRVQQLGPYIYRETKKRVNVQIHENGTISYQEEKSYQWESGNPENEMVVVPNIPLLAAISYFRNLHITAKLLLNLGLSTLNIKTFLNLTVSDFLWGYDDNLYNILKAFSSLQDPLPYERFGILVGSNGISKDRITINTGFNDMNYLGIIEKINGKSIQNIWGDEKCDKIYGTDGSMFPPKWINNYSTPLYIYVKELCKPLSFHFHEYSNVHGIPSLRYKMSMDSLKISSTDSCFCPKTVGHNTSERKCPPTGTFNVSACNSGLPILISFPNFYGADQSLIESIDGLKPNETLHESFLDLHQFLALPMNGSSKMQLNIEVRRAIGMPYTGKMKDGMILPIMWYDNTLDILPQKFINIFFDAHFVITIIERAFRWGSVLVFLSCICALSIKVRNHCIHRHLPLCENVSVGNKLIEG
;
A
#
# COMPACT_ATOMS: atom_id res chain seq x y z
N MET A 1 -55.21 -33.15 55.86
CA MET A 1 -53.92 -33.89 55.92
C MET A 1 -53.07 -33.79 54.65
N LYS A 2 -53.30 -34.52 53.54
CA LYS A 2 -52.39 -34.45 52.37
C LYS A 2 -52.33 -33.10 51.62
N SER A 3 -53.36 -32.24 51.75
CA SER A 3 -53.36 -30.89 51.14
C SER A 3 -52.75 -29.81 52.05
N GLU A 4 -52.85 -29.95 53.37
CA GLU A 4 -52.25 -29.02 54.35
C GLU A 4 -50.73 -29.18 54.43
N GLU A 5 -50.25 -30.42 54.42
CA GLU A 5 -48.81 -30.73 54.44
C GLU A 5 -48.10 -30.24 53.14
N LYS A 6 -48.84 -30.25 52.01
CA LYS A 6 -48.40 -29.68 50.73
C LYS A 6 -48.40 -28.14 50.75
N ASN A 7 -49.35 -27.52 51.46
CA ASN A 7 -49.40 -26.06 51.61
C ASN A 7 -48.34 -25.52 52.60
N GLU A 8 -48.00 -26.27 53.65
CA GLU A 8 -46.93 -25.90 54.58
C GLU A 8 -45.53 -26.06 53.97
N THR A 9 -45.31 -27.11 53.18
CA THR A 9 -44.06 -27.27 52.41
C THR A 9 -43.89 -26.16 51.37
N VAL A 10 -44.96 -25.78 50.65
CA VAL A 10 -44.94 -24.65 49.71
C VAL A 10 -44.71 -23.31 50.41
N LYS A 11 -45.33 -23.05 51.58
CA LYS A 11 -45.05 -21.84 52.38
C LYS A 11 -43.63 -21.79 52.94
N LYS A 12 -43.07 -22.94 53.35
CA LYS A 12 -41.70 -23.07 53.88
C LYS A 12 -40.66 -22.84 52.78
N ASP A 13 -40.90 -23.38 51.58
CA ASP A 13 -40.07 -23.10 50.39
C ASP A 13 -40.18 -21.64 49.94
N GLN A 14 -41.38 -21.04 49.94
CA GLN A 14 -41.54 -19.60 49.71
C GLN A 14 -40.77 -18.75 50.73
N SER A 15 -40.78 -19.10 52.02
CA SER A 15 -40.05 -18.35 53.05
C SER A 15 -38.53 -18.51 52.93
N ASN A 16 -38.03 -19.70 52.55
CA ASN A 16 -36.61 -19.96 52.32
C ASN A 16 -36.11 -19.27 51.04
N PHE A 17 -36.95 -19.24 50.00
CA PHE A 17 -36.69 -18.53 48.76
C PHE A 17 -36.59 -17.01 49.00
N LEU A 18 -37.54 -16.43 49.74
CA LEU A 18 -37.51 -15.02 50.16
C LEU A 18 -36.37 -14.69 51.13
N ARG A 19 -35.85 -15.64 51.90
CA ARG A 19 -34.74 -15.42 52.84
C ARG A 19 -33.36 -15.48 52.17
N ASN A 20 -33.21 -16.17 51.04
CA ASN A 20 -31.92 -16.40 50.37
C ASN A 20 -31.83 -15.80 48.95
N TRP A 21 -32.78 -14.97 48.52
CA TRP A 21 -32.84 -14.35 47.19
C TRP A 21 -31.51 -13.67 46.77
N TYR A 22 -30.81 -13.02 47.70
CA TYR A 22 -29.53 -12.36 47.42
C TYR A 22 -28.40 -13.34 47.07
N VAL A 23 -28.43 -14.60 47.56
CA VAL A 23 -27.45 -15.65 47.20
C VAL A 23 -27.62 -16.01 45.73
N TRP A 24 -28.87 -16.16 45.28
CA TRP A 24 -29.18 -16.41 43.88
C TRP A 24 -28.72 -15.26 42.98
N ILE A 25 -28.89 -14.01 43.42
CA ILE A 25 -28.37 -12.85 42.70
C ILE A 25 -26.85 -12.88 42.59
N ILE A 26 -26.12 -13.12 43.69
CA ILE A 26 -24.65 -13.19 43.67
C ILE A 26 -24.18 -14.33 42.75
N SER A 27 -24.83 -15.48 42.80
CA SER A 27 -24.52 -16.62 41.91
C SER A 27 -24.79 -16.30 40.44
N MET A 28 -25.90 -15.62 40.12
CA MET A 28 -26.22 -15.21 38.74
C MET A 28 -25.23 -14.16 38.21
N ILE A 29 -24.84 -13.19 39.05
CA ILE A 29 -23.81 -12.21 38.71
C ILE A 29 -22.47 -12.91 38.50
N GLY A 30 -22.11 -13.86 39.38
CA GLY A 30 -20.89 -14.67 39.24
C GLY A 30 -20.86 -15.48 37.94
N LEU A 31 -21.97 -16.13 37.57
CA LEU A 31 -22.09 -16.87 36.31
C LEU A 31 -22.03 -15.96 35.08
N SER A 32 -22.71 -14.81 35.12
CA SER A 32 -22.63 -13.81 34.04
C SER A 32 -21.21 -13.24 33.90
N SER A 33 -20.54 -12.96 35.02
CA SER A 33 -19.16 -12.49 35.04
C SER A 33 -18.19 -13.54 34.51
N LEU A 34 -18.41 -14.82 34.83
CA LEU A 34 -17.62 -15.92 34.29
C LEU A 34 -17.83 -16.06 32.78
N PHE A 35 -19.07 -15.94 32.31
CA PHE A 35 -19.38 -15.94 30.87
C PHE A 35 -18.65 -14.80 30.15
N LEU A 36 -18.77 -13.57 30.65
CA LEU A 36 -18.06 -12.40 30.10
C LEU A 36 -16.54 -12.59 30.13
N LEU A 37 -16.00 -13.15 31.21
CA LEU A 37 -14.57 -13.47 31.32
C LEU A 37 -14.15 -14.44 30.21
N VAL A 38 -14.85 -15.55 30.04
CA VAL A 38 -14.55 -16.53 28.99
C VAL A 38 -14.66 -15.88 27.62
N THR A 39 -15.72 -15.11 27.35
CA THR A 39 -15.89 -14.41 26.07
C THR A 39 -14.73 -13.45 25.80
N PHE A 40 -14.41 -12.53 26.71
CA PHE A 40 -13.41 -11.49 26.44
C PHE A 40 -11.96 -12.00 26.47
N TRP A 41 -11.65 -13.05 27.22
CA TRP A 41 -10.30 -13.63 27.27
C TRP A 41 -10.05 -14.66 26.17
N CYS A 42 -11.07 -15.42 25.75
CA CYS A 42 -10.92 -16.44 24.72
C CYS A 42 -11.31 -15.96 23.32
N THR A 43 -11.87 -14.76 23.16
CA THR A 43 -12.22 -14.18 21.85
C THR A 43 -11.63 -12.78 21.66
N ASN A 44 -11.47 -12.37 20.41
CA ASN A 44 -11.02 -11.03 20.01
C ASN A 44 -12.19 -10.16 19.53
N ILE A 45 -13.35 -10.26 20.20
CA ILE A 45 -14.61 -9.65 19.76
C ILE A 45 -14.50 -8.15 19.47
N PHE A 46 -13.76 -7.39 20.29
CA PHE A 46 -13.57 -5.95 20.07
C PHE A 46 -12.78 -5.68 18.80
N GLN A 47 -11.63 -6.34 18.63
CA GLN A 47 -10.81 -6.23 17.44
C GLN A 47 -11.59 -6.65 16.19
N ASP A 48 -12.24 -7.81 16.21
CA ASP A 48 -13.03 -8.31 15.08
C ASP A 48 -14.17 -7.33 14.69
N THR A 49 -14.80 -6.71 15.69
CA THR A 49 -15.84 -5.69 15.46
C THR A 49 -15.28 -4.46 14.74
N ILE A 50 -14.09 -4.00 15.10
CA ILE A 50 -13.46 -2.84 14.45
C ILE A 50 -12.99 -3.20 13.06
N LEU A 51 -12.38 -4.38 12.89
CA LEU A 51 -11.92 -4.84 11.59
C LEU A 51 -13.09 -5.00 10.62
N SER A 52 -14.25 -5.48 11.08
CA SER A 52 -15.43 -5.56 10.23
C SER A 52 -15.96 -4.19 9.76
N SER A 53 -15.66 -3.09 10.48
CA SER A 53 -15.97 -1.73 10.01
C SER A 53 -15.16 -1.29 8.78
N LEU A 54 -14.08 -2.01 8.44
CA LEU A 54 -13.26 -1.74 7.26
C LEU A 54 -13.85 -2.33 5.97
N ILE A 55 -14.83 -3.24 6.06
CA ILE A 55 -15.47 -3.87 4.89
C ILE A 55 -16.03 -2.78 3.97
N ILE A 56 -15.72 -2.85 2.68
CA ILE A 56 -16.18 -1.88 1.69
C ILE A 56 -17.62 -2.23 1.30
N GLN A 57 -18.60 -1.54 1.89
CA GLN A 57 -20.02 -1.81 1.64
C GLN A 57 -20.79 -0.50 1.42
N LYS A 58 -21.63 -0.46 0.39
CA LYS A 58 -22.39 0.76 0.07
C LYS A 58 -23.22 1.23 1.27
N GLY A 59 -23.11 2.52 1.60
CA GLY A 59 -23.79 3.14 2.74
C GLY A 59 -22.99 3.14 4.06
N THR A 60 -21.78 2.56 4.08
CA THR A 60 -20.85 2.67 5.21
C THR A 60 -19.83 3.78 5.01
N THR A 61 -19.26 4.27 6.11
CA THR A 61 -18.17 5.25 6.08
C THR A 61 -16.92 4.73 5.37
N SER A 62 -16.62 3.42 5.47
CA SER A 62 -15.48 2.81 4.77
C SER A 62 -15.65 2.89 3.26
N PHE A 63 -16.86 2.71 2.74
CA PHE A 63 -17.15 2.88 1.32
C PHE A 63 -16.98 4.34 0.88
N ASP A 64 -17.45 5.30 1.68
CA ASP A 64 -17.29 6.73 1.36
C ASP A 64 -15.82 7.16 1.33
N PHE A 65 -15.02 6.71 2.30
CA PHE A 65 -13.57 6.96 2.34
C PHE A 65 -12.83 6.23 1.22
N TRP A 66 -13.28 5.04 0.85
CA TRP A 66 -12.73 4.34 -0.30
C TRP A 66 -13.11 5.06 -1.60
N GLU A 67 -14.36 5.44 -1.82
CA GLU A 67 -14.77 6.12 -3.06
C GLU A 67 -14.06 7.48 -3.21
N ARG A 68 -13.95 8.23 -2.10
CA ARG A 68 -13.31 9.55 -2.04
C ARG A 68 -12.33 9.59 -0.86
N PRO A 69 -11.07 9.16 -1.07
CA PRO A 69 -10.04 9.22 -0.05
C PRO A 69 -9.93 10.61 0.57
N PRO A 70 -10.07 10.74 1.90
CA PRO A 70 -9.98 12.04 2.57
C PRO A 70 -8.54 12.56 2.62
N VAL A 71 -7.55 11.67 2.53
CA VAL A 71 -6.12 11.99 2.47
C VAL A 71 -5.70 12.08 1.01
N LYS A 72 -5.09 13.21 0.66
CA LYS A 72 -4.54 13.46 -0.68
C LYS A 72 -3.08 13.06 -0.75
N LEU A 73 -2.57 12.90 -1.96
CA LEU A 73 -1.16 12.61 -2.21
C LEU A 73 -0.45 13.88 -2.68
N ILE A 74 0.78 14.07 -2.22
CA ILE A 74 1.66 15.15 -2.66
C ILE A 74 2.79 14.53 -3.48
N TYR A 75 2.84 14.90 -4.75
CA TYR A 75 3.91 14.52 -5.67
C TYR A 75 4.96 15.62 -5.71
N LYS A 76 6.21 15.26 -5.41
CA LYS A 76 7.38 16.12 -5.55
C LYS A 76 8.24 15.58 -6.66
N PHE A 77 8.32 16.29 -7.77
CA PHE A 77 9.11 15.90 -8.93
C PHE A 77 10.50 16.53 -8.88
N TYR A 78 11.52 15.74 -9.18
CA TYR A 78 12.92 16.15 -9.28
C TYR A 78 13.46 15.73 -10.65
N ILE A 79 13.84 16.70 -11.48
CA ILE A 79 14.25 16.47 -12.87
C ILE A 79 15.77 16.52 -12.97
N PHE A 80 16.35 15.62 -13.76
CA PHE A 80 17.78 15.62 -14.06
C PHE A 80 18.05 16.52 -15.28
N ASN A 81 18.52 17.74 -15.02
CA ASN A 81 18.92 18.69 -16.05
C ASN A 81 20.33 18.37 -16.56
N TYR A 82 20.48 18.17 -17.87
CA TYR A 82 21.77 17.86 -18.49
C TYR A 82 22.56 19.13 -18.80
N THR A 83 23.73 19.27 -18.16
CA THR A 83 24.49 20.54 -18.14
C THR A 83 25.59 20.65 -19.18
N ASN A 84 26.00 19.55 -19.81
CA ASN A 84 27.15 19.50 -20.72
C ASN A 84 26.87 18.77 -22.05
N VAL A 85 25.62 18.84 -22.53
CA VAL A 85 25.19 18.13 -23.76
C VAL A 85 26.07 18.49 -24.96
N GLU A 86 26.35 19.78 -25.18
CA GLU A 86 27.15 20.24 -26.32
C GLU A 86 28.60 19.72 -26.28
N ASP A 87 29.22 19.70 -25.09
CA ASP A 87 30.57 19.16 -24.90
C ASP A 87 30.60 17.65 -25.10
N PHE A 88 29.55 16.94 -24.68
CA PHE A 88 29.41 15.50 -24.92
C PHE A 88 29.21 15.18 -26.40
N GLU A 89 28.30 15.87 -27.08
CA GLU A 89 28.02 15.66 -28.51
C GLU A 89 29.24 16.02 -29.39
N SER A 90 29.96 17.10 -29.06
CA SER A 90 31.20 17.49 -29.75
C SER A 90 32.39 16.57 -29.41
N GLY A 91 32.33 15.81 -28.30
CA GLY A 91 33.38 14.88 -27.86
C GLY A 91 34.47 15.49 -27.00
N LYS A 92 34.25 16.72 -26.51
CA LYS A 92 35.09 17.33 -25.47
C LYS A 92 34.89 16.64 -24.13
N ALA A 93 33.70 16.09 -23.87
CA ALA A 93 33.39 15.30 -22.69
C ALA A 93 33.06 13.85 -23.06
N ASN A 94 33.54 12.90 -22.24
CA ASN A 94 33.28 11.46 -22.41
C ASN A 94 32.03 10.97 -21.66
N LYS A 95 31.50 11.77 -20.74
CA LYS A 95 30.32 11.46 -19.91
C LYS A 95 29.36 12.65 -19.89
N LEU A 96 28.07 12.33 -19.78
CA LEU A 96 27.04 13.33 -19.50
C LEU A 96 27.07 13.70 -18.02
N ARG A 97 26.70 14.94 -17.72
CA ARG A 97 26.60 15.49 -16.37
C ARG A 97 25.20 16.03 -16.13
N VAL A 98 24.59 15.58 -15.04
CA VAL A 98 23.26 16.02 -14.63
C VAL A 98 23.32 16.86 -13.36
N GLN A 99 22.38 17.78 -13.25
CA GLN A 99 22.06 18.52 -12.04
C GLN A 99 20.58 18.27 -11.71
N GLN A 100 20.31 17.85 -10.48
CA GLN A 100 18.93 17.68 -10.00
C GLN A 100 18.29 19.05 -9.74
N LEU A 101 17.12 19.29 -10.32
CA LEU A 101 16.28 20.48 -10.09
C LEU A 101 14.93 20.07 -9.49
N GLY A 102 14.35 20.93 -8.64
CA GLY A 102 13.12 20.68 -7.90
C GLY A 102 13.28 20.81 -6.38
N PRO A 103 12.24 20.47 -5.59
CA PRO A 103 11.03 19.79 -6.02
C PRO A 103 10.02 20.71 -6.73
N TYR A 104 9.35 20.19 -7.75
CA TYR A 104 8.10 20.75 -8.29
C TYR A 104 6.93 20.00 -7.67
N ILE A 105 6.09 20.71 -6.91
CA ILE A 105 5.11 20.09 -6.02
C ILE A 105 3.71 20.18 -6.61
N TYR A 106 3.03 19.04 -6.69
CA TYR A 106 1.66 18.90 -7.15
C TYR A 106 0.85 18.07 -6.14
N ARG A 107 -0.36 18.53 -5.84
CA ARG A 107 -1.33 17.80 -5.02
C ARG A 107 -2.25 16.97 -5.92
N GLU A 108 -2.21 15.65 -5.77
CA GLU A 108 -3.12 14.74 -6.45
C GLU A 108 -4.44 14.63 -5.65
N THR A 109 -5.56 14.85 -6.33
CA THR A 109 -6.88 14.45 -5.85
C THR A 109 -7.36 13.24 -6.64
N LYS A 110 -7.63 12.13 -5.94
CA LYS A 110 -8.10 10.87 -6.51
C LYS A 110 -9.54 10.59 -6.09
N LYS A 111 -10.35 10.08 -7.01
CA LYS A 111 -11.69 9.54 -6.75
C LYS A 111 -11.87 8.21 -7.49
N ARG A 112 -12.73 7.34 -6.98
CA ARG A 112 -13.13 6.10 -7.64
C ARG A 112 -14.51 6.33 -8.25
N VAL A 113 -14.61 6.17 -9.57
CA VAL A 113 -15.80 6.45 -10.38
C VAL A 113 -16.26 5.19 -11.11
N ASN A 114 -17.46 5.23 -11.70
CA ASN A 114 -18.04 4.10 -12.43
C ASN A 114 -18.04 2.80 -11.60
N VAL A 115 -18.42 2.93 -10.33
CA VAL A 115 -18.38 1.87 -9.33
C VAL A 115 -19.48 0.84 -9.61
N GLN A 116 -19.10 -0.44 -9.62
CA GLN A 116 -19.99 -1.58 -9.77
C GLN A 116 -19.67 -2.62 -8.70
N ILE A 117 -20.67 -2.96 -7.88
CA ILE A 117 -20.57 -3.98 -6.82
C ILE A 117 -21.07 -5.31 -7.39
N HIS A 118 -20.38 -6.39 -7.06
CA HIS A 118 -20.71 -7.74 -7.52
C HIS A 118 -21.15 -8.63 -6.36
N GLU A 119 -22.01 -9.61 -6.64
CA GLU A 119 -22.54 -10.55 -5.63
C GLU A 119 -21.46 -11.45 -5.02
N ASN A 120 -20.33 -11.64 -5.71
CA ASN A 120 -19.20 -12.44 -5.24
C ASN A 120 -18.31 -11.71 -4.21
N GLY A 121 -18.76 -10.57 -3.66
CA GLY A 121 -18.00 -9.80 -2.65
C GLY A 121 -16.86 -8.96 -3.23
N THR A 122 -16.90 -8.65 -4.53
CA THR A 122 -15.89 -7.82 -5.22
C THR A 122 -16.51 -6.52 -5.70
N ILE A 123 -15.66 -5.53 -5.99
CA ILE A 123 -16.08 -4.22 -6.46
C ILE A 123 -15.16 -3.77 -7.59
N SER A 124 -15.75 -3.33 -8.70
CA SER A 124 -15.03 -2.79 -9.85
C SER A 124 -15.22 -1.28 -9.98
N TYR A 125 -14.18 -0.56 -10.39
CA TYR A 125 -14.20 0.90 -10.52
C TYR A 125 -13.13 1.38 -11.53
N GLN A 126 -13.18 2.67 -11.86
CA GLN A 126 -12.10 3.39 -12.52
C GLN A 126 -11.58 4.49 -11.59
N GLU A 127 -10.31 4.85 -11.73
CA GLU A 127 -9.74 5.97 -10.99
C GLU A 127 -9.88 7.27 -11.80
N GLU A 128 -10.40 8.32 -11.18
CA GLU A 128 -10.31 9.69 -11.67
C GLU A 128 -9.26 10.44 -10.86
N LYS A 129 -8.26 11.01 -11.52
CA LYS A 129 -7.18 11.76 -10.89
C LYS A 129 -7.13 13.18 -11.42
N SER A 130 -6.71 14.10 -10.57
CA SER A 130 -6.40 15.48 -10.95
C SER A 130 -5.20 15.97 -10.16
N TYR A 131 -4.39 16.83 -10.76
CA TYR A 131 -3.18 17.36 -10.16
C TYR A 131 -3.27 18.88 -10.10
N GLN A 132 -3.07 19.42 -8.92
CA GLN A 132 -3.04 20.86 -8.67
C GLN A 132 -1.61 21.27 -8.33
N TRP A 133 -1.04 22.23 -9.07
CA TRP A 133 0.28 22.79 -8.75
C TRP A 133 0.26 23.53 -7.40
N GLU A 134 1.34 23.37 -6.63
CA GLU A 134 1.49 24.03 -5.32
C GLU A 134 2.78 24.83 -5.16
N SER A 135 3.90 24.35 -5.70
CA SER A 135 5.21 24.98 -5.48
C SER A 135 6.23 24.61 -6.57
N GLY A 136 7.32 25.37 -6.63
CA GLY A 136 8.30 25.39 -7.72
C GLY A 136 7.90 26.36 -8.82
N ASN A 137 8.78 26.58 -9.81
CA ASN A 137 8.53 27.50 -10.93
C ASN A 137 8.45 26.76 -12.28
N PRO A 138 7.52 25.80 -12.44
CA PRO A 138 7.57 24.87 -13.57
C PRO A 138 7.35 25.56 -14.93
N GLU A 139 6.66 26.70 -14.97
CA GLU A 139 6.36 27.42 -16.21
C GLU A 139 7.56 28.20 -16.76
N ASN A 140 8.50 28.63 -15.90
CA ASN A 140 9.62 29.46 -16.33
C ASN A 140 10.98 28.76 -16.20
N GLU A 141 11.08 27.72 -15.37
CA GLU A 141 12.33 26.98 -15.19
C GLU A 141 12.57 26.07 -16.40
N MET A 142 13.69 26.31 -17.09
CA MET A 142 14.08 25.55 -18.28
C MET A 142 14.96 24.36 -17.89
N VAL A 143 14.73 23.23 -18.54
CA VAL A 143 15.49 22.00 -18.36
C VAL A 143 15.91 21.42 -19.69
N VAL A 144 17.14 20.92 -19.74
CA VAL A 144 17.68 20.15 -20.85
C VAL A 144 17.54 18.67 -20.54
N VAL A 145 16.71 17.97 -21.32
CA VAL A 145 16.33 16.57 -21.06
C VAL A 145 16.45 15.73 -22.34
N PRO A 146 16.61 14.40 -22.25
CA PRO A 146 16.65 13.53 -23.42
C PRO A 146 15.33 13.65 -24.22
N ASN A 147 15.42 13.63 -25.55
CA ASN A 147 14.24 13.58 -26.41
C ASN A 147 13.61 12.17 -26.33
N ILE A 148 12.73 11.98 -25.34
CA ILE A 148 12.08 10.69 -25.04
C ILE A 148 11.31 10.16 -26.27
N PRO A 149 10.47 10.95 -26.96
CA PRO A 149 9.76 10.50 -28.16
C PRO A 149 10.71 10.00 -29.26
N LEU A 150 11.82 10.72 -29.52
CA LEU A 150 12.82 10.30 -30.50
C LEU A 150 13.49 8.98 -30.11
N LEU A 151 13.95 8.85 -28.87
CA LEU A 151 14.59 7.63 -28.37
C LEU A 151 13.63 6.43 -28.40
N ALA A 152 12.36 6.65 -28.07
CA ALA A 152 11.31 5.66 -28.17
C ALA A 152 11.05 5.22 -29.62
N ALA A 153 10.96 6.18 -30.55
CA ALA A 153 10.78 5.90 -31.97
C ALA A 153 11.95 5.06 -32.53
N ILE A 154 13.19 5.44 -32.24
CA ILE A 154 14.38 4.69 -32.68
C ILE A 154 14.38 3.27 -32.08
N SER A 155 14.05 3.15 -30.80
CA SER A 155 13.92 1.85 -30.11
C SER A 155 12.90 0.94 -30.78
N TYR A 156 11.72 1.47 -31.12
CA TYR A 156 10.66 0.72 -31.79
C TYR A 156 11.09 0.29 -33.20
N PHE A 157 11.65 1.20 -34.00
CA PHE A 157 12.06 0.93 -35.38
C PHE A 157 13.33 0.07 -35.49
N ARG A 158 14.12 -0.07 -34.42
CA ARG A 158 15.34 -0.90 -34.38
C ARG A 158 15.12 -2.30 -34.96
N ASN A 159 14.02 -2.94 -34.57
CA ASN A 159 13.68 -4.32 -34.92
C ASN A 159 12.82 -4.45 -36.18
N LEU A 160 12.43 -3.34 -36.82
CA LEU A 160 11.68 -3.35 -38.06
C LEU A 160 12.59 -3.57 -39.29
N HIS A 161 11.98 -3.88 -40.43
CA HIS A 161 12.66 -4.03 -41.70
C HIS A 161 13.45 -2.77 -42.09
N ILE A 162 14.51 -2.96 -42.89
CA ILE A 162 15.40 -1.88 -43.32
C ILE A 162 14.65 -0.75 -44.04
N THR A 163 13.58 -1.06 -44.76
CA THR A 163 12.72 -0.11 -45.46
C THR A 163 11.99 0.83 -44.49
N ALA A 164 11.43 0.30 -43.40
CA ALA A 164 10.79 1.10 -42.36
C ALA A 164 11.79 2.04 -41.68
N LYS A 165 13.00 1.56 -41.39
CA LYS A 165 14.09 2.39 -40.84
C LYS A 165 14.50 3.49 -41.82
N LEU A 166 14.62 3.19 -43.11
CA LEU A 166 14.96 4.18 -44.13
C LEU A 166 13.90 5.26 -44.23
N LEU A 167 12.61 4.89 -44.25
CA LEU A 167 11.50 5.84 -44.30
C LEU A 167 11.46 6.74 -43.07
N LEU A 168 11.64 6.18 -41.86
CA LEU A 168 11.72 6.99 -40.65
C LEU A 168 12.93 7.94 -40.73
N ASN A 169 14.11 7.45 -41.12
CA ASN A 169 15.31 8.29 -41.26
C ASN A 169 15.10 9.44 -42.26
N LEU A 170 14.44 9.19 -43.40
CA LEU A 170 14.07 10.23 -44.35
C LEU A 170 13.13 11.26 -43.72
N GLY A 171 12.07 10.82 -43.04
CA GLY A 171 11.17 11.71 -42.30
C GLY A 171 11.90 12.56 -41.26
N LEU A 172 12.70 11.92 -40.39
CA LEU A 172 13.46 12.61 -39.35
C LEU A 172 14.48 13.58 -39.95
N SER A 173 15.08 13.29 -41.11
CA SER A 173 16.07 14.18 -41.74
C SER A 173 15.48 15.49 -42.27
N THR A 174 14.17 15.53 -42.55
CA THR A 174 13.46 16.77 -42.90
C THR A 174 13.25 17.70 -41.70
N LEU A 175 13.44 17.18 -40.49
CA LEU A 175 13.28 17.91 -39.25
C LEU A 175 14.65 18.18 -38.63
N ASN A 176 14.85 19.36 -38.05
CA ASN A 176 16.05 19.67 -37.27
C ASN A 176 15.95 19.07 -35.85
N ILE A 177 15.79 17.75 -35.76
CA ILE A 177 15.55 17.05 -34.50
C ILE A 177 16.84 17.00 -33.69
N LYS A 178 16.71 17.38 -32.41
CA LYS A 178 17.79 17.30 -31.43
C LYS A 178 17.63 16.08 -30.54
N THR A 179 18.76 15.50 -30.14
CA THR A 179 18.85 14.38 -29.19
C THR A 179 18.37 14.76 -27.80
N PHE A 180 18.61 16.02 -27.41
CA PHE A 180 18.15 16.63 -26.16
C PHE A 180 17.28 17.84 -26.48
N LEU A 181 16.24 18.03 -25.68
CA LEU A 181 15.30 19.14 -25.79
C LEU A 181 15.53 20.11 -24.65
N ASN A 182 15.34 21.40 -24.94
CA ASN A 182 15.31 22.46 -23.93
C ASN A 182 13.85 22.89 -23.76
N LEU A 183 13.23 22.51 -22.64
CA LEU A 183 11.80 22.66 -22.38
C LEU A 183 11.59 23.36 -21.04
N THR A 184 10.44 23.99 -20.86
CA THR A 184 9.99 24.33 -19.50
C THR A 184 9.68 23.03 -18.75
N VAL A 185 9.77 23.05 -17.43
CA VAL A 185 9.39 21.90 -16.60
C VAL A 185 7.91 21.55 -16.78
N SER A 186 7.04 22.55 -16.95
CA SER A 186 5.62 22.36 -17.21
C SER A 186 5.39 21.59 -18.51
N ASP A 187 6.04 22.01 -19.59
CA ASP A 187 5.98 21.34 -20.89
C ASP A 187 6.48 19.90 -20.81
N PHE A 188 7.61 19.69 -20.13
CA PHE A 188 8.19 18.37 -19.94
C PHE A 188 7.25 17.41 -19.17
N LEU A 189 6.57 17.89 -18.12
CA LEU A 189 5.66 17.09 -17.32
C LEU A 189 4.29 16.91 -17.99
N TRP A 190 3.66 18.00 -18.44
CA TRP A 190 2.25 18.04 -18.83
C TRP A 190 1.99 17.97 -20.33
N GLY A 191 3.03 18.08 -21.15
CA GLY A 191 2.92 17.93 -22.58
C GLY A 191 3.51 19.09 -23.35
N TYR A 192 4.30 18.76 -24.37
CA TYR A 192 4.76 19.70 -25.40
C TYR A 192 4.38 19.19 -26.79
N ASP A 193 4.31 20.14 -27.73
CA ASP A 193 4.11 19.84 -29.13
C ASP A 193 5.48 19.49 -29.76
N ASP A 194 5.58 18.32 -30.41
CA ASP A 194 6.79 17.88 -31.11
C ASP A 194 6.47 17.54 -32.56
N ASN A 195 7.29 18.01 -33.50
CA ASN A 195 7.15 17.72 -34.93
C ASN A 195 7.21 16.22 -35.24
N LEU A 196 7.79 15.42 -34.35
CA LEU A 196 7.83 13.96 -34.43
C LEU A 196 6.43 13.34 -34.38
N TYR A 197 5.46 13.95 -33.68
CA TYR A 197 4.09 13.45 -33.62
C TYR A 197 3.50 13.27 -35.03
N ASN A 198 3.67 14.28 -35.89
CA ASN A 198 3.12 14.27 -37.25
C ASN A 198 3.74 13.16 -38.11
N ILE A 199 5.04 12.92 -37.96
CA ILE A 199 5.73 11.82 -38.63
C ILE A 199 5.20 10.48 -38.12
N LEU A 200 5.16 10.29 -36.80
CA LEU A 200 4.71 9.04 -36.20
C LEU A 200 3.25 8.75 -36.53
N LYS A 201 2.39 9.77 -36.58
CA LYS A 201 0.98 9.65 -37.01
C LYS A 201 0.86 9.10 -38.43
N ALA A 202 1.73 9.53 -39.35
CA ALA A 202 1.75 9.02 -40.73
C ALA A 202 2.17 7.54 -40.82
N PHE A 203 2.96 7.04 -39.86
CA PHE A 203 3.30 5.63 -39.74
C PHE A 203 2.27 4.82 -38.93
N SER A 204 1.63 5.43 -37.94
CA SER A 204 0.71 4.78 -37.00
C SER A 204 -0.70 4.60 -37.57
N SER A 205 -1.04 5.27 -38.68
CA SER A 205 -2.29 5.03 -39.42
C SER A 205 -2.44 3.59 -39.93
N LEU A 206 -1.43 2.75 -39.72
CA LEU A 206 -1.35 1.36 -40.16
C LEU A 206 -1.62 0.31 -39.06
N GLN A 207 -1.69 0.67 -37.77
CA GLN A 207 -1.93 -0.36 -36.73
C GLN A 207 -2.67 0.10 -35.45
N ASP A 208 -2.47 1.31 -34.93
CA ASP A 208 -3.24 1.88 -33.81
C ASP A 208 -2.96 3.39 -33.69
N PRO A 209 -3.97 4.25 -33.39
CA PRO A 209 -3.74 5.69 -33.21
C PRO A 209 -2.90 5.99 -31.96
N LEU A 210 -2.02 6.99 -32.05
CA LEU A 210 -1.30 7.50 -30.89
C LEU A 210 -2.30 8.00 -29.84
N PRO A 211 -2.17 7.60 -28.57
CA PRO A 211 -3.18 7.88 -27.55
C PRO A 211 -3.31 9.35 -27.19
N TYR A 212 -2.26 10.15 -27.43
CA TYR A 212 -2.19 11.58 -27.12
C TYR A 212 -1.48 12.32 -28.24
N GLU A 213 -1.90 13.57 -28.48
CA GLU A 213 -1.29 14.46 -29.49
C GLU A 213 -0.01 15.15 -28.98
N ARG A 214 0.15 15.22 -27.66
CA ARG A 214 1.29 15.82 -26.97
C ARG A 214 2.11 14.78 -26.23
N PHE A 215 3.41 15.03 -26.14
CA PHE A 215 4.33 14.19 -25.38
C PHE A 215 4.68 14.84 -24.05
N GLY A 216 4.56 14.10 -22.97
CA GLY A 216 4.94 14.53 -21.63
C GLY A 216 4.75 13.39 -20.64
N ILE A 217 5.43 13.46 -19.50
CA ILE A 217 5.46 12.36 -18.54
C ILE A 217 4.07 12.07 -17.93
N LEU A 218 3.24 13.09 -17.75
CA LEU A 218 1.95 13.04 -17.04
C LEU A 218 0.73 13.32 -17.93
N VAL A 219 0.88 13.41 -19.25
CA VAL A 219 -0.20 13.76 -20.20
C VAL A 219 -1.44 12.86 -20.03
N GLY A 220 -1.23 11.57 -19.77
CA GLY A 220 -2.30 10.59 -19.57
C GLY A 220 -2.73 10.36 -18.12
N SER A 221 -2.15 11.08 -17.16
CA SER A 221 -2.37 10.86 -15.74
C SER A 221 -3.58 11.63 -15.19
N ASN A 222 -4.04 12.65 -15.91
CA ASN A 222 -5.16 13.50 -15.52
C ASN A 222 -6.49 13.00 -16.12
N GLY A 223 -7.57 13.06 -15.34
CA GLY A 223 -8.90 12.60 -15.72
C GLY A 223 -9.17 11.15 -15.35
N ILE A 224 -10.12 10.54 -16.05
CA ILE A 224 -10.58 9.17 -15.80
C ILE A 224 -9.66 8.17 -16.50
N SER A 225 -9.04 7.30 -15.70
CA SER A 225 -8.22 6.17 -16.16
C SER A 225 -9.05 5.22 -17.03
N LYS A 226 -8.48 4.77 -18.16
CA LYS A 226 -9.09 3.74 -19.02
C LYS A 226 -9.16 2.37 -18.32
N ASP A 227 -8.25 2.13 -17.37
CA ASP A 227 -8.21 0.88 -16.64
C ASP A 227 -9.39 0.72 -15.68
N ARG A 228 -10.02 -0.45 -15.74
CA ARG A 228 -11.06 -0.88 -14.82
C ARG A 228 -10.49 -1.91 -13.85
N ILE A 229 -10.42 -1.53 -12.58
CA ILE A 229 -9.80 -2.31 -11.50
C ILE A 229 -10.91 -3.01 -10.72
N THR A 230 -10.69 -4.28 -10.36
CA THR A 230 -11.59 -5.06 -9.48
C THR A 230 -10.83 -5.49 -8.24
N ILE A 231 -11.35 -5.15 -7.07
CA ILE A 231 -10.77 -5.50 -5.77
C ILE A 231 -11.77 -6.31 -4.94
N ASN A 232 -11.25 -7.02 -3.95
CA ASN A 232 -12.05 -7.67 -2.93
C ASN A 232 -12.49 -6.68 -1.84
N THR A 233 -13.77 -6.71 -1.48
CA THR A 233 -14.36 -5.77 -0.50
C THR A 233 -14.08 -6.13 0.96
N GLY A 234 -13.59 -7.35 1.22
CA GLY A 234 -13.49 -7.92 2.57
C GLY A 234 -14.79 -8.53 3.12
N PHE A 235 -15.92 -8.41 2.39
CA PHE A 235 -17.23 -8.90 2.86
C PHE A 235 -17.25 -10.42 3.08
N ASN A 236 -16.73 -11.19 2.13
CA ASN A 236 -16.67 -12.66 2.23
C ASN A 236 -15.51 -13.12 3.13
N ASP A 237 -14.35 -12.49 3.00
CA ASP A 237 -13.18 -12.77 3.82
C ASP A 237 -12.28 -11.53 3.94
N MET A 238 -12.08 -11.09 5.18
CA MET A 238 -11.22 -9.95 5.53
C MET A 238 -9.75 -10.15 5.14
N ASN A 239 -9.31 -11.40 4.91
CA ASN A 239 -7.95 -11.70 4.45
C ASN A 239 -7.69 -11.20 3.02
N TYR A 240 -8.75 -10.90 2.28
CA TYR A 240 -8.66 -10.40 0.92
C TYR A 240 -9.02 -8.91 0.80
N LEU A 241 -9.31 -8.21 1.90
CA LEU A 241 -9.69 -6.79 1.86
C LEU A 241 -8.68 -5.96 1.05
N GLY A 242 -9.16 -5.26 0.02
CA GLY A 242 -8.35 -4.37 -0.82
C GLY A 242 -7.41 -5.07 -1.81
N ILE A 243 -7.36 -6.41 -1.83
CA ILE A 243 -6.54 -7.15 -2.81
C ILE A 243 -7.14 -7.01 -4.20
N ILE A 244 -6.30 -6.66 -5.17
CA ILE A 244 -6.66 -6.57 -6.58
C ILE A 244 -6.83 -7.98 -7.14
N GLU A 245 -8.00 -8.26 -7.69
CA GLU A 245 -8.31 -9.53 -8.35
C GLU A 245 -8.09 -9.45 -9.86
N LYS A 246 -8.54 -8.34 -10.48
CA LYS A 246 -8.54 -8.17 -11.93
C LYS A 246 -8.25 -6.73 -12.33
N ILE A 247 -7.52 -6.57 -13.43
CA ILE A 247 -7.39 -5.29 -14.15
C ILE A 247 -7.86 -5.56 -15.58
N ASN A 248 -8.80 -4.75 -16.06
CA ASN A 248 -9.43 -4.88 -17.38
C ASN A 248 -10.00 -6.28 -17.63
N GLY A 249 -10.62 -6.86 -16.59
CA GLY A 249 -11.23 -8.19 -16.65
C GLY A 249 -10.25 -9.36 -16.56
N LYS A 250 -8.94 -9.12 -16.50
CA LYS A 250 -7.90 -10.15 -16.45
C LYS A 250 -7.25 -10.22 -15.07
N SER A 251 -7.10 -11.42 -14.52
CA SER A 251 -6.29 -11.71 -13.33
C SER A 251 -4.83 -12.03 -13.66
N ILE A 252 -4.55 -12.32 -14.94
CA ILE A 252 -3.23 -12.59 -15.50
C ILE A 252 -3.05 -11.68 -16.74
N GLN A 253 -2.03 -10.83 -16.75
CA GLN A 253 -1.90 -9.77 -17.77
C GLN A 253 -1.27 -10.24 -19.09
N ASN A 254 -0.56 -11.37 -19.11
CA ASN A 254 0.16 -11.93 -20.27
C ASN A 254 1.23 -10.98 -20.86
N ILE A 255 1.99 -10.30 -20.02
CA ILE A 255 3.03 -9.31 -20.38
C ILE A 255 4.40 -9.99 -20.48
N TRP A 256 4.72 -10.82 -19.49
CA TRP A 256 6.02 -11.45 -19.33
C TRP A 256 6.10 -12.83 -19.99
N GLY A 257 4.95 -13.33 -20.46
CA GLY A 257 4.81 -14.66 -21.07
C GLY A 257 5.17 -15.76 -20.08
N ASP A 258 4.74 -15.57 -18.83
CA ASP A 258 4.95 -16.46 -17.68
C ASP A 258 3.85 -16.21 -16.66
N GLU A 259 3.06 -17.25 -16.36
CA GLU A 259 1.89 -17.13 -15.49
C GLU A 259 2.23 -16.62 -14.08
N LYS A 260 3.38 -17.00 -13.53
CA LYS A 260 3.80 -16.55 -12.19
C LYS A 260 4.04 -15.05 -12.16
N CYS A 261 4.78 -14.54 -13.16
CA CYS A 261 5.08 -13.11 -13.26
C CYS A 261 3.90 -12.27 -13.74
N ASP A 262 2.99 -12.87 -14.52
CA ASP A 262 1.82 -12.20 -15.08
C ASP A 262 0.62 -12.14 -14.13
N LYS A 263 0.66 -12.91 -13.04
CA LYS A 263 -0.39 -12.93 -12.02
C LYS A 263 -0.41 -11.62 -11.24
N ILE A 264 -1.61 -11.05 -11.09
CA ILE A 264 -1.86 -9.90 -10.25
C ILE A 264 -1.93 -10.36 -8.78
N TYR A 265 -1.16 -9.71 -7.91
CA TYR A 265 -1.19 -9.98 -6.48
C TYR A 265 -0.76 -8.73 -5.69
N GLY A 266 -1.45 -8.45 -4.59
CA GLY A 266 -1.22 -7.25 -3.78
C GLY A 266 -2.42 -6.31 -3.74
N THR A 267 -2.35 -5.29 -2.90
CA THR A 267 -3.33 -4.19 -2.84
C THR A 267 -2.84 -3.01 -3.68
N ASP A 268 -3.64 -1.95 -3.77
CA ASP A 268 -3.23 -0.67 -4.38
C ASP A 268 -2.42 0.23 -3.42
N GLY A 269 -2.09 -0.27 -2.22
CA GLY A 269 -1.35 0.44 -1.19
C GLY A 269 -2.19 1.39 -0.32
N SER A 270 -3.49 1.57 -0.61
CA SER A 270 -4.37 2.43 0.20
C SER A 270 -4.91 1.76 1.47
N MET A 271 -4.92 0.42 1.48
CA MET A 271 -5.26 -0.42 2.63
C MET A 271 -4.64 -1.81 2.45
N PHE A 272 -4.53 -2.56 3.55
CA PHE A 272 -4.03 -3.93 3.54
C PHE A 272 -4.93 -4.83 4.38
N PRO A 273 -5.00 -6.13 4.08
CA PRO A 273 -5.64 -7.09 4.98
C PRO A 273 -5.00 -7.03 6.38
N PRO A 274 -5.77 -6.83 7.46
CA PRO A 274 -5.24 -6.71 8.82
C PRO A 274 -4.38 -7.90 9.26
N LYS A 275 -4.67 -9.12 8.78
CA LYS A 275 -3.87 -10.30 9.12
C LYS A 275 -2.45 -10.28 8.55
N TRP A 276 -2.18 -9.49 7.50
CA TRP A 276 -0.83 -9.41 6.92
C TRP A 276 0.20 -8.79 7.86
N ILE A 277 -0.25 -7.99 8.83
CA ILE A 277 0.62 -7.38 9.84
C ILE A 277 0.68 -8.18 11.15
N ASN A 278 0.01 -9.34 11.24
CA ASN A 278 0.12 -10.21 12.43
C ASN A 278 1.44 -10.99 12.49
N ASN A 279 2.09 -11.19 11.34
CA ASN A 279 3.38 -11.83 11.24
C ASN A 279 4.35 -10.92 10.48
N TYR A 280 5.29 -10.30 11.19
CA TYR A 280 6.24 -9.36 10.58
C TYR A 280 7.23 -10.02 9.61
N SER A 281 7.35 -11.34 9.61
CA SER A 281 8.16 -12.08 8.63
C SER A 281 7.50 -12.12 7.24
N THR A 282 6.19 -11.89 7.14
CA THR A 282 5.50 -11.87 5.83
C THR A 282 5.54 -10.46 5.23
N PRO A 283 6.02 -10.30 3.98
CA PRO A 283 6.01 -9.01 3.31
C PRO A 283 4.60 -8.58 2.92
N LEU A 284 4.41 -7.27 2.85
CA LEU A 284 3.24 -6.67 2.21
C LEU A 284 3.51 -6.50 0.73
N TYR A 285 2.48 -6.72 -0.10
CA TYR A 285 2.58 -6.54 -1.54
C TYR A 285 1.69 -5.41 -2.02
N ILE A 286 2.29 -4.45 -2.72
CA ILE A 286 1.59 -3.39 -3.44
C ILE A 286 1.74 -3.66 -4.93
N TYR A 287 0.63 -3.84 -5.64
CA TYR A 287 0.66 -4.00 -7.09
C TYR A 287 0.66 -2.63 -7.77
N VAL A 288 1.75 -2.30 -8.46
CA VAL A 288 1.88 -1.03 -9.19
C VAL A 288 1.57 -1.27 -10.66
N LYS A 289 0.42 -0.78 -11.12
CA LYS A 289 -0.09 -1.00 -12.48
C LYS A 289 0.89 -0.49 -13.55
N GLU A 290 1.54 0.65 -13.30
CA GLU A 290 2.52 1.25 -14.21
C GLU A 290 3.82 0.42 -14.35
N LEU A 291 4.09 -0.47 -13.39
CA LEU A 291 5.20 -1.42 -13.42
C LEU A 291 4.76 -2.82 -13.87
N CYS A 292 3.46 -3.09 -13.90
CA CYS A 292 2.89 -4.42 -14.11
C CYS A 292 3.52 -5.50 -13.21
N LYS A 293 3.85 -5.12 -11.97
CA LYS A 293 4.58 -5.96 -11.01
C LYS A 293 4.18 -5.62 -9.55
N PRO A 294 4.10 -6.64 -8.66
CA PRO A 294 4.03 -6.39 -7.22
C PRO A 294 5.38 -5.97 -6.62
N LEU A 295 5.35 -4.95 -5.77
CA LEU A 295 6.49 -4.51 -4.96
C LEU A 295 6.32 -5.02 -3.53
N SER A 296 7.39 -5.55 -2.95
CA SER A 296 7.38 -6.07 -1.60
C SER A 296 7.86 -5.02 -0.59
N PHE A 297 7.16 -4.95 0.53
CA PHE A 297 7.47 -4.08 1.66
C PHE A 297 7.67 -4.95 2.90
N HIS A 298 8.80 -4.82 3.57
CA HIS A 298 9.16 -5.64 4.74
C HIS A 298 9.13 -4.79 6.00
N PHE A 299 8.68 -5.40 7.10
CA PHE A 299 8.72 -4.76 8.40
C PHE A 299 10.16 -4.39 8.75
N HIS A 300 10.35 -3.16 9.22
CA HIS A 300 11.65 -2.63 9.60
C HIS A 300 11.68 -2.30 11.09
N GLU A 301 10.76 -1.46 11.56
CA GLU A 301 10.74 -1.00 12.95
C GLU A 301 9.34 -0.60 13.41
N TYR A 302 9.17 -0.46 14.73
CA TYR A 302 8.03 0.25 15.29
C TYR A 302 8.21 1.75 15.07
N SER A 303 7.14 2.43 14.70
CA SER A 303 7.13 3.89 14.52
C SER A 303 6.01 4.53 15.34
N ASN A 304 6.00 5.87 15.36
CA ASN A 304 4.97 6.65 16.03
C ASN A 304 4.53 7.78 15.10
N VAL A 305 3.24 7.80 14.76
CA VAL A 305 2.65 8.81 13.89
C VAL A 305 1.54 9.51 14.67
N HIS A 306 1.69 10.82 14.90
CA HIS A 306 0.75 11.63 15.70
C HIS A 306 0.48 11.08 17.12
N GLY A 307 1.48 10.48 17.77
CA GLY A 307 1.33 9.87 19.10
C GLY A 307 0.76 8.44 19.07
N ILE A 308 0.45 7.90 17.90
CA ILE A 308 -0.20 6.59 17.72
C ILE A 308 0.85 5.54 17.31
N PRO A 309 0.96 4.41 18.03
CA PRO A 309 1.87 3.32 17.67
C PRO A 309 1.59 2.78 16.26
N SER A 310 2.64 2.71 15.46
CA SER A 310 2.60 2.35 14.04
C SER A 310 3.67 1.30 13.70
N LEU A 311 3.56 0.69 12.53
CA LEU A 311 4.54 -0.27 11.99
C LEU A 311 5.18 0.33 10.74
N ARG A 312 6.50 0.49 10.75
CA ARG A 312 7.23 0.94 9.57
C ARG A 312 7.62 -0.24 8.71
N TYR A 313 7.15 -0.19 7.47
CA TYR A 313 7.55 -1.09 6.40
C TYR A 313 8.39 -0.33 5.37
N LYS A 314 9.49 -0.93 4.90
CA LYS A 314 10.34 -0.37 3.83
C LYS A 314 10.20 -1.19 2.56
N MET A 315 10.22 -0.53 1.40
CA MET A 315 10.24 -1.23 0.11
C MET A 315 11.55 -2.00 -0.01
N SER A 316 11.48 -3.30 -0.29
CA SER A 316 12.69 -4.10 -0.50
C SER A 316 13.39 -3.68 -1.79
N MET A 317 14.70 -3.56 -1.72
CA MET A 317 15.57 -3.41 -2.89
C MET A 317 15.38 -4.56 -3.89
N ASP A 318 15.07 -5.76 -3.40
CA ASP A 318 14.82 -6.94 -4.22
C ASP A 318 13.53 -6.82 -5.05
N SER A 319 12.67 -5.84 -4.74
CA SER A 319 11.54 -5.50 -5.62
C SER A 319 12.00 -5.02 -6.99
N LEU A 320 13.18 -4.40 -7.09
CA LEU A 320 13.78 -3.93 -8.35
C LEU A 320 15.00 -4.74 -8.79
N LYS A 321 15.64 -5.51 -7.89
CA LYS A 321 16.70 -6.45 -8.27
C LYS A 321 16.10 -7.75 -8.75
N ILE A 322 16.45 -8.18 -9.96
CA ILE A 322 15.93 -9.44 -10.49
C ILE A 322 16.80 -10.59 -10.03
N SER A 323 16.25 -11.39 -9.11
CA SER A 323 16.84 -12.65 -8.65
C SER A 323 16.68 -13.76 -9.70
N SER A 324 17.35 -14.90 -9.53
CA SER A 324 17.17 -16.06 -10.41
C SER A 324 15.71 -16.55 -10.44
N THR A 325 15.00 -16.45 -9.31
CA THR A 325 13.59 -16.83 -9.15
C THR A 325 12.59 -15.85 -9.78
N ASP A 326 13.03 -14.63 -10.08
CA ASP A 326 12.23 -13.55 -10.66
C ASP A 326 12.67 -13.20 -12.09
N SER A 327 13.53 -14.03 -12.68
CA SER A 327 14.00 -13.90 -14.06
C SER A 327 12.86 -13.87 -15.07
N CYS A 328 11.65 -14.35 -14.71
CA CYS A 328 10.47 -14.21 -15.55
C CYS A 328 10.01 -12.77 -15.77
N PHE A 329 10.42 -11.80 -14.94
CA PHE A 329 10.15 -10.38 -15.23
C PHE A 329 11.14 -9.78 -16.24
N CYS A 330 12.10 -10.55 -16.74
CA CYS A 330 13.01 -10.09 -17.77
C CYS A 330 12.41 -10.32 -19.16
N PRO A 331 12.53 -9.34 -20.07
CA PRO A 331 12.05 -9.49 -21.44
C PRO A 331 12.75 -10.66 -22.15
N LYS A 332 11.97 -11.40 -22.95
CA LYS A 332 12.49 -12.45 -23.83
C LYS A 332 13.22 -11.79 -24.99
N THR A 333 14.48 -12.16 -25.21
CA THR A 333 15.21 -11.80 -26.43
C THR A 333 15.03 -12.93 -27.44
N VAL A 334 14.53 -12.61 -28.63
CA VAL A 334 14.38 -13.59 -29.71
C VAL A 334 15.71 -13.68 -30.45
N GLY A 335 16.56 -14.62 -30.03
CA GLY A 335 17.72 -15.05 -30.80
C GLY A 335 17.32 -16.06 -31.86
N HIS A 336 18.20 -16.30 -32.83
CA HIS A 336 17.91 -17.13 -34.02
C HIS A 336 17.58 -18.60 -33.74
N ASN A 337 17.63 -19.10 -32.49
CA ASN A 337 17.15 -20.45 -32.08
C ASN A 337 17.01 -20.68 -30.55
N THR A 338 17.10 -19.64 -29.70
CA THR A 338 16.89 -19.75 -28.24
C THR A 338 16.11 -18.55 -27.72
N SER A 339 15.11 -18.79 -26.86
CA SER A 339 14.38 -17.75 -26.12
C SER A 339 15.08 -17.49 -24.79
N GLU A 340 16.18 -16.76 -24.83
CA GLU A 340 16.90 -16.32 -23.64
C GLU A 340 16.21 -15.09 -23.02
N ARG A 341 16.21 -14.98 -21.69
CA ARG A 341 15.72 -13.80 -20.98
C ARG A 341 16.90 -12.94 -20.61
N LYS A 342 16.88 -11.67 -21.03
CA LYS A 342 17.94 -10.71 -20.70
C LYS A 342 17.41 -9.68 -19.71
N CYS A 343 17.93 -9.75 -18.48
CA CYS A 343 17.59 -8.80 -17.44
C CYS A 343 18.36 -7.48 -17.60
N PRO A 344 17.76 -6.35 -17.22
CA PRO A 344 18.47 -5.08 -17.13
C PRO A 344 19.51 -5.10 -16.00
N PRO A 345 20.44 -4.13 -15.95
CA PRO A 345 21.42 -4.03 -14.87
C PRO A 345 20.78 -3.99 -13.48
N THR A 346 21.47 -4.58 -12.49
CA THR A 346 20.99 -4.69 -11.11
C THR A 346 20.60 -3.33 -10.52
N GLY A 347 19.44 -3.27 -9.87
CA GLY A 347 18.85 -2.05 -9.31
C GLY A 347 18.02 -1.24 -10.30
N THR A 348 17.78 -1.78 -11.50
CA THR A 348 16.82 -1.24 -12.46
C THR A 348 15.80 -2.30 -12.87
N PHE A 349 14.59 -1.85 -13.21
CA PHE A 349 13.50 -2.69 -13.65
C PHE A 349 13.00 -2.21 -15.01
N ASN A 350 13.00 -3.09 -16.02
CA ASN A 350 12.59 -2.74 -17.37
C ASN A 350 11.07 -2.85 -17.52
N VAL A 351 10.40 -1.72 -17.71
CA VAL A 351 8.93 -1.66 -17.82
C VAL A 351 8.45 -1.52 -19.27
N SER A 352 9.33 -1.77 -20.25
CA SER A 352 9.00 -1.60 -21.67
C SER A 352 7.78 -2.42 -22.10
N ALA A 353 7.69 -3.68 -21.63
CA ALA A 353 6.57 -4.56 -21.98
C ALA A 353 5.23 -4.09 -21.42
N CYS A 354 5.25 -3.39 -20.28
CA CYS A 354 4.07 -2.81 -19.63
C CYS A 354 3.65 -1.47 -20.26
N ASN A 355 4.60 -0.73 -20.85
CA ASN A 355 4.41 0.64 -21.36
C ASN A 355 4.52 0.70 -22.89
N SER A 356 3.78 -0.16 -23.59
CA SER A 356 3.67 -0.15 -25.06
C SER A 356 5.01 -0.17 -25.82
N GLY A 357 6.04 -0.81 -25.26
CA GLY A 357 7.37 -0.94 -25.88
C GLY A 357 8.32 0.25 -25.67
N LEU A 358 7.90 1.30 -24.94
CA LEU A 358 8.77 2.43 -24.60
C LEU A 358 9.99 1.93 -23.79
N PRO A 359 11.23 2.32 -24.12
CA PRO A 359 12.45 1.79 -23.48
C PRO A 359 12.71 2.39 -22.09
N ILE A 360 11.71 2.33 -21.21
CA ILE A 360 11.72 2.93 -19.87
C ILE A 360 12.19 1.91 -18.83
N LEU A 361 13.03 2.38 -17.90
CA LEU A 361 13.50 1.63 -16.75
C LEU A 361 13.24 2.38 -15.46
N ILE A 362 12.89 1.66 -14.43
CA ILE A 362 12.57 2.18 -13.10
C ILE A 362 13.69 1.80 -12.14
N SER A 363 14.12 2.74 -11.31
CA SER A 363 15.10 2.51 -10.25
C SER A 363 14.71 3.27 -8.99
N PHE A 364 15.48 3.08 -7.91
CA PHE A 364 15.46 4.05 -6.82
C PHE A 364 16.14 5.37 -7.26
N PRO A 365 15.83 6.49 -6.60
CA PRO A 365 16.46 7.78 -6.90
C PRO A 365 17.99 7.76 -6.82
N ASN A 366 18.62 8.45 -7.75
CA ASN A 366 20.06 8.48 -7.98
C ASN A 366 20.71 7.08 -8.07
N PHE A 367 19.95 6.08 -8.53
CA PHE A 367 20.37 4.67 -8.59
C PHE A 367 20.82 4.10 -7.24
N TYR A 368 20.21 4.57 -6.14
CA TYR A 368 20.46 4.01 -4.80
C TYR A 368 20.23 2.49 -4.79
N GLY A 369 21.22 1.73 -4.31
CA GLY A 369 21.18 0.26 -4.25
C GLY A 369 21.36 -0.47 -5.59
N ALA A 370 21.73 0.25 -6.66
CA ALA A 370 22.01 -0.30 -7.98
C ALA A 370 23.51 -0.60 -8.21
N ASP A 371 23.82 -1.17 -9.37
CA ASP A 371 25.19 -1.44 -9.79
C ASP A 371 26.01 -0.14 -9.93
N GLN A 372 27.25 -0.17 -9.43
CA GLN A 372 28.15 0.98 -9.40
C GLN A 372 28.42 1.55 -10.82
N SER A 373 28.41 0.71 -11.85
CA SER A 373 28.59 1.14 -13.24
C SER A 373 27.51 2.12 -13.71
N LEU A 374 26.29 2.05 -13.18
CA LEU A 374 25.21 3.00 -13.49
C LEU A 374 25.49 4.37 -12.87
N ILE A 375 25.91 4.38 -11.61
CA ILE A 375 26.24 5.60 -10.87
C ILE A 375 27.43 6.30 -11.51
N GLU A 376 28.45 5.55 -11.92
CA GLU A 376 29.66 6.10 -12.54
C GLU A 376 29.48 6.50 -14.01
N SER A 377 28.41 6.06 -14.66
CA SER A 377 28.17 6.36 -16.08
C SER A 377 27.83 7.82 -16.35
N ILE A 378 27.31 8.54 -15.34
CA ILE A 378 26.82 9.92 -15.43
C ILE A 378 27.28 10.71 -14.22
N ASP A 379 27.91 11.86 -14.48
CA ASP A 379 28.39 12.74 -13.41
C ASP A 379 27.21 13.48 -12.75
N GLY A 380 27.24 13.62 -11.43
CA GLY A 380 26.26 14.41 -10.66
C GLY A 380 25.23 13.60 -9.89
N LEU A 381 25.19 12.27 -10.07
CA LEU A 381 24.35 11.36 -9.28
C LEU A 381 24.88 11.23 -7.85
N LYS A 382 23.97 11.30 -6.86
CA LYS A 382 24.32 11.27 -5.43
C LYS A 382 23.40 10.33 -4.65
N PRO A 383 23.56 9.00 -4.73
CA PRO A 383 22.72 8.05 -4.00
C PRO A 383 22.85 8.26 -2.49
N ASN A 384 21.71 8.28 -1.79
CA ASN A 384 21.63 8.43 -0.34
C ASN A 384 20.44 7.61 0.19
N GLU A 385 20.68 6.73 1.15
CA GLU A 385 19.64 5.85 1.69
C GLU A 385 18.47 6.62 2.30
N THR A 386 18.75 7.53 3.23
CA THR A 386 17.72 8.26 3.98
C THR A 386 16.84 9.12 3.08
N LEU A 387 17.42 9.67 2.01
CA LEU A 387 16.70 10.50 1.05
C LEU A 387 15.97 9.68 -0.01
N HIS A 388 16.45 8.48 -0.35
CA HIS A 388 16.00 7.74 -1.55
C HIS A 388 15.30 6.42 -1.23
N GLU A 389 15.20 6.00 0.03
CA GLU A 389 14.37 4.86 0.42
C GLU A 389 12.88 5.18 0.38
N SER A 390 12.07 4.14 0.16
CA SER A 390 10.61 4.21 0.24
C SER A 390 10.12 3.50 1.48
N PHE A 391 9.16 4.09 2.19
CA PHE A 391 8.59 3.51 3.40
C PHE A 391 7.09 3.82 3.53
N LEU A 392 6.45 3.04 4.40
CA LEU A 392 5.04 3.14 4.74
C LEU A 392 4.88 2.85 6.25
N ASP A 393 4.24 3.76 6.97
CA ASP A 393 3.86 3.57 8.36
C ASP A 393 2.38 3.17 8.43
N LEU A 394 2.10 1.98 8.98
CA LEU A 394 0.75 1.42 9.10
C LEU A 394 0.24 1.46 10.54
N HIS A 395 -1.07 1.67 10.69
CA HIS A 395 -1.74 1.49 11.97
C HIS A 395 -1.67 0.01 12.42
N GLN A 396 -1.20 -0.25 13.64
CA GLN A 396 -0.87 -1.59 14.17
C GLN A 396 -2.01 -2.62 14.17
N PHE A 397 -3.27 -2.19 14.14
CA PHE A 397 -4.42 -3.09 14.11
C PHE A 397 -5.19 -3.05 12.80
N LEU A 398 -5.27 -1.88 12.16
CA LEU A 398 -6.14 -1.68 11.01
C LEU A 398 -5.42 -1.96 9.67
N ALA A 399 -4.08 -2.02 9.70
CA ALA A 399 -3.24 -2.11 8.50
C ALA A 399 -3.59 -1.02 7.46
N LEU A 400 -3.93 0.18 7.94
CA LEU A 400 -4.17 1.36 7.11
C LEU A 400 -2.94 2.27 7.15
N PRO A 401 -2.52 2.85 6.00
CA PRO A 401 -1.49 3.87 5.94
C PRO A 401 -1.80 5.09 6.81
N MET A 402 -0.82 5.48 7.62
CA MET A 402 -0.85 6.71 8.43
C MET A 402 0.17 7.74 7.94
N ASN A 403 1.32 7.27 7.47
CA ASN A 403 2.37 8.09 6.88
C ASN A 403 3.10 7.24 5.83
N GLY A 404 3.75 7.88 4.87
CA GLY A 404 4.46 7.14 3.83
C GLY A 404 5.07 8.04 2.79
N SER A 405 6.10 7.52 2.15
CA SER A 405 6.83 8.16 1.06
C SER A 405 7.26 7.07 0.08
N SER A 406 6.72 7.12 -1.13
CA SER A 406 7.07 6.25 -2.24
C SER A 406 7.94 7.02 -3.22
N LYS A 407 9.18 6.58 -3.39
CA LYS A 407 10.19 7.24 -4.22
C LYS A 407 10.64 6.32 -5.34
N MET A 408 10.52 6.80 -6.57
CA MET A 408 10.94 6.06 -7.77
C MET A 408 11.57 7.00 -8.79
N GLN A 409 12.51 6.47 -9.57
CA GLN A 409 13.19 7.16 -10.64
C GLN A 409 12.83 6.55 -11.99
N LEU A 410 12.52 7.43 -12.94
CA LEU A 410 12.28 7.13 -14.33
C LEU A 410 13.59 7.31 -15.11
N ASN A 411 13.93 6.33 -15.93
CA ASN A 411 15.10 6.32 -16.77
C ASN A 411 14.72 5.86 -18.19
N ILE A 412 15.52 6.24 -19.19
CA ILE A 412 15.37 5.76 -20.56
C ILE A 412 16.64 5.06 -21.02
N GLU A 413 16.49 3.87 -21.62
CA GLU A 413 17.58 3.14 -22.25
C GLU A 413 17.74 3.58 -23.70
N VAL A 414 18.95 3.96 -24.07
CA VAL A 414 19.33 4.27 -25.45
C VAL A 414 19.44 2.97 -26.23
N ARG A 415 18.52 2.73 -27.16
CA ARG A 415 18.57 1.60 -28.10
C ARG A 415 18.89 2.10 -29.50
N ARG A 416 20.11 1.88 -29.98
CA ARG A 416 20.56 2.34 -31.29
C ARG A 416 19.95 1.49 -32.42
N ALA A 417 19.61 2.13 -33.52
CA ALA A 417 19.22 1.47 -34.76
C ALA A 417 20.29 1.70 -35.85
N ILE A 418 20.60 0.64 -36.60
CA ILE A 418 21.56 0.72 -37.72
C ILE A 418 21.02 1.70 -38.77
N GLY A 419 21.87 2.63 -39.22
CA GLY A 419 21.51 3.64 -40.22
C GLY A 419 20.81 4.88 -39.67
N MET A 420 20.68 5.03 -38.35
CA MET A 420 20.07 6.20 -37.71
C MET A 420 21.08 6.95 -36.82
N PRO A 421 21.55 8.14 -37.25
CA PRO A 421 22.58 8.90 -36.52
C PRO A 421 22.07 9.72 -35.33
N TYR A 422 20.76 9.71 -35.06
CA TYR A 422 20.09 10.59 -34.08
C TYR A 422 20.38 10.29 -32.59
N THR A 423 21.12 9.22 -32.29
CA THR A 423 21.58 8.91 -30.93
C THR A 423 22.95 9.52 -30.62
N GLY A 424 23.54 10.25 -31.58
CA GLY A 424 24.83 10.91 -31.43
C GLY A 424 25.91 9.95 -30.92
N LYS A 425 26.65 10.38 -29.89
CA LYS A 425 27.74 9.63 -29.25
C LYS A 425 27.30 8.67 -28.14
N MET A 426 26.00 8.60 -27.83
CA MET A 426 25.50 7.71 -26.78
C MET A 426 25.68 6.25 -27.18
N LYS A 427 26.13 5.42 -26.25
CA LYS A 427 26.33 3.98 -26.49
C LYS A 427 25.00 3.24 -26.46
N ASP A 428 24.91 2.13 -27.20
CA ASP A 428 23.76 1.23 -27.09
C ASP A 428 23.69 0.62 -25.69
N GLY A 429 22.51 0.62 -25.07
CA GLY A 429 22.29 0.18 -23.69
C GLY A 429 22.64 1.22 -22.62
N MET A 430 23.04 2.45 -22.99
CA MET A 430 23.24 3.53 -22.02
C MET A 430 21.90 3.91 -21.35
N ILE A 431 21.88 4.00 -20.01
CA ILE A 431 20.68 4.36 -19.24
C ILE A 431 20.79 5.83 -18.83
N LEU A 432 19.81 6.62 -19.23
CA LEU A 432 19.73 8.06 -18.96
C LEU A 432 18.66 8.32 -17.88
N PRO A 433 19.03 8.88 -16.71
CA PRO A 433 18.07 9.29 -15.70
C PRO A 433 17.29 10.52 -16.20
N ILE A 434 15.97 10.45 -16.08
CA ILE A 434 15.08 11.50 -16.58
C ILE A 434 14.63 12.36 -15.41
N MET A 435 13.99 11.73 -14.43
CA MET A 435 13.46 12.36 -13.24
C MET A 435 13.20 11.31 -12.17
N TRP A 436 13.10 11.73 -10.92
CA TRP A 436 12.51 10.92 -9.87
C TRP A 436 11.41 11.69 -9.17
N TYR A 437 10.54 10.97 -8.49
CA TYR A 437 9.45 11.57 -7.73
C TYR A 437 9.39 11.00 -6.32
N ASP A 438 8.96 11.83 -5.39
CA ASP A 438 8.57 11.46 -4.04
C ASP A 438 7.06 11.69 -3.89
N ASN A 439 6.32 10.59 -3.73
CA ASN A 439 4.88 10.60 -3.49
C ASN A 439 4.63 10.38 -1.99
N THR A 440 4.21 11.44 -1.30
CA THR A 440 3.96 11.43 0.15
C THR A 440 2.48 11.59 0.47
N LEU A 441 2.05 11.05 1.62
CA LEU A 441 0.74 11.38 2.17
C LEU A 441 0.72 12.84 2.62
N ASP A 442 -0.37 13.54 2.29
CA ASP A 442 -0.69 14.85 2.83
C ASP A 442 -1.02 14.77 4.33
N ILE A 443 -1.15 15.92 4.98
CA ILE A 443 -1.53 16.00 6.39
C ILE A 443 -2.85 15.25 6.62
N LEU A 444 -2.82 14.26 7.53
CA LEU A 444 -4.01 13.50 7.88
C LEU A 444 -5.07 14.44 8.50
N PRO A 445 -6.33 14.44 8.01
CA PRO A 445 -7.39 15.20 8.64
C PRO A 445 -7.61 14.76 10.10
N GLN A 446 -7.88 15.71 11.00
CA GLN A 446 -8.05 15.43 12.43
C GLN A 446 -9.09 14.32 12.71
N LYS A 447 -10.18 14.28 11.92
CA LYS A 447 -11.18 13.22 12.02
C LYS A 447 -10.58 11.82 11.85
N PHE A 448 -9.61 11.67 10.96
CA PHE A 448 -8.95 10.40 10.68
C PHE A 448 -7.92 10.04 11.76
N ILE A 449 -7.18 11.03 12.26
CA ILE A 449 -6.32 10.86 13.43
C ILE A 449 -7.13 10.36 14.63
N ASN A 450 -8.31 10.95 14.87
CA ASN A 450 -9.21 10.50 15.95
C ASN A 450 -9.68 9.06 15.76
N ILE A 451 -10.02 8.64 14.53
CA ILE A 451 -10.40 7.25 14.23
C ILE A 451 -9.26 6.29 14.58
N PHE A 452 -8.01 6.61 14.20
CA PHE A 452 -6.85 5.81 14.56
C PHE A 452 -6.61 5.79 16.07
N PHE A 453 -6.74 6.93 16.73
CA PHE A 453 -6.58 7.05 18.17
C PHE A 453 -7.62 6.18 18.91
N ASP A 454 -8.89 6.28 18.53
CA ASP A 454 -9.98 5.51 19.13
C ASP A 454 -9.78 4.01 18.89
N ALA A 455 -9.43 3.64 17.66
CA ALA A 455 -9.13 2.27 17.27
C ALA A 455 -7.99 1.64 18.09
N HIS A 456 -6.97 2.43 18.43
CA HIS A 456 -5.83 1.95 19.21
C HIS A 456 -6.08 2.04 20.72
N PHE A 457 -6.35 3.23 21.25
CA PHE A 457 -6.33 3.49 22.69
C PHE A 457 -7.68 3.22 23.34
N VAL A 458 -8.77 3.81 22.83
CA VAL A 458 -10.10 3.72 23.47
C VAL A 458 -10.55 2.27 23.51
N ILE A 459 -10.45 1.57 22.38
CA ILE A 459 -10.79 0.15 22.31
C ILE A 459 -9.91 -0.71 23.21
N THR A 460 -8.59 -0.49 23.23
CA THR A 460 -7.70 -1.26 24.12
C THR A 460 -8.04 -1.03 25.59
N ILE A 461 -8.40 0.20 25.97
CA ILE A 461 -8.83 0.53 27.33
C ILE A 461 -10.14 -0.18 27.64
N ILE A 462 -11.14 -0.13 26.76
CA ILE A 462 -12.42 -0.81 26.92
C ILE A 462 -12.21 -2.32 27.03
N GLU A 463 -11.46 -2.93 26.13
CA GLU A 463 -11.14 -4.36 26.14
C GLU A 463 -10.47 -4.77 27.47
N ARG A 464 -9.46 -4.01 27.92
CA ARG A 464 -8.79 -4.26 29.20
C ARG A 464 -9.74 -4.07 30.38
N ALA A 465 -10.58 -3.05 30.37
CA ALA A 465 -11.55 -2.79 31.42
C ALA A 465 -12.56 -3.94 31.54
N PHE A 466 -13.09 -4.44 30.42
CA PHE A 466 -13.97 -5.61 30.41
C PHE A 466 -13.26 -6.88 30.86
N ARG A 467 -12.04 -7.15 30.38
CA ARG A 467 -11.23 -8.32 30.77
C ARG A 467 -10.92 -8.35 32.26
N TRP A 468 -10.41 -7.26 32.81
CA TRP A 468 -10.03 -7.20 34.23
C TRP A 468 -11.24 -6.98 35.13
N GLY A 469 -12.23 -6.21 34.69
CA GLY A 469 -13.49 -6.01 35.40
C GLY A 469 -14.26 -7.31 35.61
N SER A 470 -14.36 -8.17 34.59
CA SER A 470 -15.02 -9.47 34.73
C SER A 470 -14.27 -10.42 35.68
N VAL A 471 -12.94 -10.32 35.77
CA VAL A 471 -12.13 -11.09 36.74
C VAL A 471 -12.39 -10.61 38.16
N LEU A 472 -12.35 -9.30 38.40
CA LEU A 472 -12.57 -8.72 39.73
C LEU A 472 -13.97 -9.02 40.26
N VAL A 473 -15.00 -8.86 39.42
CA VAL A 473 -16.38 -9.18 39.80
C VAL A 473 -16.51 -10.67 40.12
N PHE A 474 -15.97 -11.56 39.28
CA PHE A 474 -16.02 -13.00 39.53
C PHE A 474 -15.34 -13.41 40.84
N LEU A 475 -14.13 -12.91 41.10
CA LEU A 475 -13.42 -13.16 42.36
C LEU A 475 -14.18 -12.62 43.58
N SER A 476 -14.75 -11.42 43.46
CA SER A 476 -15.56 -10.83 44.55
C SER A 476 -16.79 -11.68 44.87
N CYS A 477 -17.46 -12.24 43.86
CA CYS A 477 -18.59 -13.15 44.03
C CYS A 477 -18.16 -14.46 44.71
N ILE A 478 -17.03 -15.05 44.31
CA ILE A 478 -16.47 -16.25 44.95
C ILE A 478 -16.15 -15.97 46.43
N CYS A 479 -15.49 -14.86 46.73
CA CYS A 479 -15.19 -14.46 48.11
C CYS A 479 -16.47 -14.27 48.92
N ALA A 480 -17.47 -13.57 48.40
CA ALA A 480 -18.74 -13.34 49.08
C ALA A 480 -19.49 -14.65 49.39
N LEU A 481 -19.54 -15.58 48.43
CA LEU A 481 -20.12 -16.92 48.61
C LEU A 481 -19.32 -17.73 49.65
N SER A 482 -17.99 -17.67 49.60
CA SER A 482 -17.11 -18.40 50.53
C SER A 482 -17.26 -17.91 51.98
N ILE A 483 -17.35 -16.58 52.19
CA ILE A 483 -17.62 -15.98 53.50
C ILE A 483 -19.01 -16.41 54.02
N LYS A 484 -20.02 -16.44 53.15
CA LYS A 484 -21.37 -16.90 53.51
C LYS A 484 -21.37 -18.37 53.92
N VAL A 485 -20.74 -19.26 53.15
CA VAL A 485 -20.61 -20.68 53.48
C VAL A 485 -19.88 -20.85 54.82
N ARG A 486 -18.77 -20.13 55.03
CA ARG A 486 -18.04 -20.14 56.30
C ARG A 486 -18.91 -19.69 57.47
N ASN A 487 -19.62 -18.57 57.34
CA ASN A 487 -20.50 -18.07 58.41
C ASN A 487 -21.68 -19.01 58.67
N HIS A 488 -22.22 -19.66 57.64
CA HIS A 488 -23.27 -20.67 57.80
C HIS A 488 -22.75 -21.91 58.52
N CYS A 489 -21.53 -22.39 58.21
CA CYS A 489 -20.89 -23.49 58.93
C CYS A 489 -20.61 -23.12 60.40
N ILE A 490 -20.09 -21.93 60.68
CA ILE A 490 -19.83 -21.45 62.05
C ILE A 490 -21.12 -21.40 62.87
N HIS A 491 -22.20 -20.82 62.34
CA HIS A 491 -23.49 -20.80 63.04
C HIS A 491 -24.10 -22.18 63.26
N ARG A 492 -23.83 -23.16 62.38
CA ARG A 492 -24.30 -24.55 62.53
C ARG A 492 -23.48 -25.36 63.54
N HIS A 493 -22.23 -24.96 63.81
CA HIS A 493 -21.38 -25.54 64.84
C HIS A 493 -21.52 -24.89 66.22
N LEU A 494 -22.23 -23.76 66.33
CA LEU A 494 -22.51 -23.06 67.60
C LEU A 494 -23.61 -23.65 68.52
N PRO A 495 -24.47 -24.65 68.17
CA PRO A 495 -25.44 -25.18 69.12
C PRO A 495 -24.89 -26.28 70.06
N LEU A 496 -23.57 -26.35 70.29
CA LEU A 496 -22.95 -27.35 71.18
C LEU A 496 -22.05 -26.76 72.30
N CYS A 497 -22.07 -25.45 72.54
CA CYS A 497 -21.26 -24.82 73.58
C CYS A 497 -22.04 -23.92 74.57
N GLU A 498 -23.27 -24.28 74.91
CA GLU A 498 -23.95 -23.78 76.12
C GLU A 498 -24.42 -24.97 76.95
N ASN A 499 -23.51 -25.53 77.77
CA ASN A 499 -23.86 -26.35 78.96
C ASN A 499 -22.64 -26.69 79.83
N VAL A 500 -21.68 -25.77 79.98
CA VAL A 500 -20.64 -25.89 81.01
C VAL A 500 -20.36 -24.51 81.59
N SER A 501 -21.05 -24.15 82.67
CA SER A 501 -20.55 -23.29 83.77
C SER A 501 -21.65 -22.58 84.59
N VAL A 502 -22.54 -23.30 85.29
CA VAL A 502 -23.13 -22.79 86.54
C VAL A 502 -23.43 -23.96 87.47
N GLY A 503 -22.83 -23.99 88.67
CA GLY A 503 -23.27 -24.92 89.71
C GLY A 503 -22.23 -25.39 90.72
N ASN A 504 -21.30 -24.55 91.16
CA ASN A 504 -20.53 -24.82 92.39
C ASN A 504 -20.86 -23.73 93.42
N LYS A 505 -21.69 -24.07 94.42
CA LYS A 505 -21.55 -23.67 95.84
C LYS A 505 -22.71 -24.19 96.71
N LEU A 506 -22.33 -25.11 97.62
CA LEU A 506 -22.72 -25.25 99.05
C LEU A 506 -24.18 -25.74 99.31
N ILE A 507 -24.51 -26.56 100.32
CA ILE A 507 -24.14 -26.56 101.74
C ILE A 507 -24.35 -27.99 102.34
N GLU A 508 -23.57 -28.27 103.39
CA GLU A 508 -23.65 -29.29 104.44
C GLU A 508 -25.04 -29.84 104.82
N GLY A 509 -25.05 -31.11 105.22
CA GLY A 509 -26.17 -31.84 105.83
C GLY A 509 -25.90 -33.33 105.89
#